data_AF-A0AAU7AG15-F1
#
_entry.id   AF-A0AAU7AG15-F1
#
_cell.length_a   1.000
_cell.length_b   1.000
_cell.length_c   1.000
_cell.angle_alpha   90.00
_cell.angle_beta   90.00
_cell.angle_gamma   90.00
#
_symmetry.space_group_name_H-M   'P 1'
#
loop_
_entity.id
_entity.type
_entity.pdbx_description
1 polymer ?
#
loop_
_entity_poly.entity_id
_entity_poly.type
_entity_poly.pdbx_seq_one_letter_code
_entity_poly.pdbx_strand_id
1 'polypeptide(L)'
;MSDKIIRKIAVIFVTDVVSFSKLMERDEDQTLQSFRACKAILDNLFQEHSGRIFNTAGDSVLAEFPSAVSAVICAAEFQKLIKERNASVDSSAEMHFRVGLNMGDVIVEGDNLYGDGVNVAARLEALSQPDGVCLSKSIHDFVSQKVDLAFKDLGDQKVKNTVVHAFDMTFEGMAVRELQDKPVEPQAEGGKPPAIAVLPFKNMSNDEEQEYFADGVTEDIIGHLSLWKTFPVISRNSSFSFKDTTLTTVEISEKLNVRYLVEGSIRKGGNKVRISASLIDAEQDKQIWSDRWDRPMDDIFDVQDEISLAIARKVNPTIRSEERAKVLTKSATSASAWDTYLRALDLFNKRSDTEEIHQLCDQAIAADNNFVDPYALKCRTLIRERYSPKNIKHHDRISKQIFEIATDILNRDKNNSDALNCMASYYMSINDVVNSGHYAKLASDVNPNNAQTAFNQSLVSALNHDIESALEYLEKVKFLDPSELEEWPQFEVGLLMVNDRMDEAYEQIQRAISKDPNNNMLIGFLVAVLGNLDRLPEAKEKLELFRKMRPDITSREDYGKVVPDFARDIILQGMEKAGLS
;
A
#
# COMPACT_ATOMS: atom_id res chain seq x y z
N MET A 1 17.45 -9.60 37.39
CA MET A 1 17.59 -11.08 37.40
C MET A 1 17.82 -11.48 35.96
N SER A 2 18.91 -12.20 35.67
CA SER A 2 19.36 -12.73 34.36
C SER A 2 18.45 -12.53 33.13
N ASP A 3 18.76 -11.55 32.27
CA ASP A 3 18.25 -11.38 30.88
C ASP A 3 18.85 -12.41 29.92
N LYS A 4 18.77 -13.69 30.27
CA LYS A 4 19.31 -14.76 29.42
C LYS A 4 18.20 -15.24 28.52
N ILE A 5 18.34 -15.00 27.21
CA ILE A 5 17.46 -15.57 26.19
C ILE A 5 17.51 -17.11 26.31
N ILE A 6 16.38 -17.72 26.64
CA ILE A 6 16.25 -19.17 26.74
C ILE A 6 15.78 -19.69 25.39
N ARG A 7 16.56 -20.58 24.77
CA ARG A 7 16.19 -21.28 23.55
C ARG A 7 15.96 -22.76 23.84
N LYS A 8 14.95 -23.34 23.20
CA LYS A 8 14.68 -24.78 23.22
C LYS A 8 14.07 -25.22 21.90
N ILE A 9 14.15 -26.52 21.62
CA ILE A 9 13.31 -27.15 20.59
C ILE A 9 11.92 -27.36 21.19
N ALA A 10 10.89 -26.99 20.43
CA ALA A 10 9.49 -27.21 20.80
C ALA A 10 8.71 -27.81 19.63
N VAL A 11 7.69 -28.59 19.97
CA VAL A 11 6.66 -29.05 19.03
C VAL A 11 5.52 -28.06 19.12
N ILE A 12 5.24 -27.36 18.03
CA ILE A 12 4.24 -26.30 17.96
C ILE A 12 3.03 -26.78 17.17
N PHE A 13 1.87 -26.60 17.76
CA PHE A 13 0.55 -26.80 17.16
C PHE A 13 -0.08 -25.42 16.93
N VAL A 14 -0.50 -25.14 15.71
CA VAL A 14 -1.26 -23.93 15.36
C VAL A 14 -2.56 -24.34 14.70
N THR A 15 -3.66 -23.73 15.11
CA THR A 15 -4.96 -23.88 14.44
C THR A 15 -5.68 -22.56 14.32
N ASP A 16 -6.52 -22.45 13.29
CA ASP A 16 -7.32 -21.27 12.97
C ASP A 16 -8.67 -21.67 12.35
N VAL A 17 -9.69 -20.82 12.50
CA VAL A 17 -11.03 -21.09 11.97
C VAL A 17 -11.12 -20.62 10.52
N VAL A 18 -11.63 -21.48 9.65
CA VAL A 18 -11.81 -21.16 8.24
C VAL A 18 -12.88 -20.09 8.09
N SER A 19 -12.49 -18.94 7.53
CA SER A 19 -13.39 -17.81 7.21
C SER A 19 -14.10 -17.20 8.44
N PHE A 20 -13.46 -17.18 9.61
CA PHE A 20 -14.03 -16.66 10.85
C PHE A 20 -14.65 -15.26 10.72
N SER A 21 -13.97 -14.32 10.06
CA SER A 21 -14.49 -12.96 9.86
C SER A 21 -15.82 -12.95 9.10
N LYS A 22 -16.01 -13.84 8.10
CA LYS A 22 -17.28 -13.95 7.37
C LYS A 22 -18.39 -14.56 8.21
N LEU A 23 -18.05 -15.48 9.12
CA LEU A 23 -19.02 -16.05 10.06
C LEU A 23 -19.48 -14.97 11.06
N MET A 24 -18.54 -14.19 11.59
CA MET A 24 -18.82 -13.04 12.46
C MET A 24 -19.71 -12.00 11.77
N GLU A 25 -19.41 -11.62 10.52
CA GLU A 25 -20.26 -10.68 9.75
C GLU A 25 -21.70 -11.18 9.54
N ARG A 26 -21.89 -12.51 9.46
CA ARG A 26 -23.21 -13.10 9.22
C ARG A 26 -24.04 -13.19 10.50
N ASP A 27 -23.43 -13.68 11.59
CA ASP A 27 -24.09 -13.88 12.88
C ASP A 27 -23.02 -13.97 13.99
N GLU A 28 -22.80 -12.85 14.69
CA GLU A 28 -21.77 -12.74 15.73
C GLU A 28 -22.05 -13.67 16.92
N ASP A 29 -23.31 -13.75 17.38
CA ASP A 29 -23.70 -14.50 18.56
C ASP A 29 -23.55 -16.01 18.34
N GLN A 30 -24.09 -16.52 17.21
CA GLN A 30 -23.97 -17.93 16.86
C GLN A 30 -22.52 -18.34 16.60
N THR A 31 -21.74 -17.47 15.96
CA THR A 31 -20.31 -17.72 15.69
C THR A 31 -19.53 -17.81 16.99
N LEU A 32 -19.69 -16.86 17.92
CA LEU A 32 -18.99 -16.91 19.21
C LEU A 32 -19.42 -18.11 20.06
N GLN A 33 -20.70 -18.48 20.06
CA GLN A 33 -21.18 -19.67 20.76
C GLN A 33 -20.58 -20.95 20.19
N SER A 34 -20.54 -21.06 18.86
CA SER A 34 -19.95 -22.21 18.16
C SER A 34 -18.45 -22.28 18.38
N PHE A 35 -17.74 -21.15 18.35
CA PHE A 35 -16.31 -21.09 18.62
C PHE A 35 -15.98 -21.55 20.04
N ARG A 36 -16.76 -21.11 21.04
CA ARG A 36 -16.58 -21.56 22.43
C ARG A 36 -16.76 -23.07 22.59
N ALA A 37 -17.72 -23.66 21.88
CA ALA A 37 -17.92 -25.11 21.89
C ALA A 37 -16.73 -25.86 21.27
N CYS A 38 -16.22 -25.40 20.13
CA CYS A 38 -15.04 -25.96 19.48
C CYS A 38 -13.77 -25.78 20.33
N LYS A 39 -13.61 -24.61 20.95
CA LYS A 39 -12.50 -24.32 21.85
C LYS A 39 -12.51 -25.22 23.09
N ALA A 40 -13.68 -25.54 23.65
CA ALA A 40 -13.77 -26.48 24.76
C ALA A 40 -13.30 -27.90 24.38
N ILE A 41 -13.56 -28.34 23.15
CA ILE A 41 -13.03 -29.62 22.62
C ILE A 41 -11.49 -29.55 22.58
N LEU A 42 -10.96 -28.46 22.03
CA LEU A 42 -9.53 -28.25 21.89
C LEU A 42 -8.81 -28.17 23.26
N ASP A 43 -9.36 -27.44 24.22
CA ASP A 43 -8.83 -27.31 25.58
C ASP A 43 -8.77 -28.69 26.28
N ASN A 44 -9.81 -29.52 26.14
CA ASN A 44 -9.83 -30.88 26.69
C ASN A 44 -8.76 -31.78 26.07
N LEU A 45 -8.63 -31.75 24.73
CA LEU A 45 -7.62 -32.54 24.02
C LEU A 45 -6.20 -32.10 24.37
N PHE A 46 -5.96 -30.80 24.51
CA PHE A 46 -4.66 -30.30 24.93
C PHE A 46 -4.33 -30.77 26.34
N GLN A 47 -5.29 -30.77 27.26
CA GLN A 47 -5.07 -31.32 28.59
C GLN A 47 -4.77 -32.83 28.56
N GLU A 48 -5.50 -33.62 27.76
CA GLU A 48 -5.30 -35.07 27.62
C GLU A 48 -3.93 -35.43 27.01
N HIS A 49 -3.50 -34.68 26.00
CA HIS A 49 -2.25 -34.92 25.26
C HIS A 49 -1.06 -34.11 25.79
N SER A 50 -1.20 -33.49 26.96
CA SER A 50 -0.16 -32.67 27.62
C SER A 50 0.31 -31.47 26.78
N GLY A 51 -0.57 -30.91 25.95
CA GLY A 51 -0.39 -29.65 25.26
C GLY A 51 -0.57 -28.45 26.20
N ARG A 52 0.30 -27.45 26.07
CA ARG A 52 0.21 -26.18 26.79
C ARG A 52 -0.06 -25.07 25.80
N ILE A 53 -1.21 -24.41 25.92
CA ILE A 53 -1.47 -23.17 25.17
C ILE A 53 -0.49 -22.12 25.66
N PHE A 54 0.30 -21.57 24.74
CA PHE A 54 1.18 -20.46 25.06
C PHE A 54 0.65 -19.15 24.50
N ASN A 55 -0.14 -19.17 23.41
CA ASN A 55 -0.71 -17.95 22.83
C ASN A 55 -2.09 -18.23 22.19
N THR A 56 -2.96 -17.22 22.22
CA THR A 56 -4.23 -17.18 21.49
C THR A 56 -4.41 -15.79 20.90
N ALA A 57 -4.77 -15.70 19.63
CA ALA A 57 -5.02 -14.43 18.95
C ALA A 57 -6.30 -14.54 18.13
N GLY A 58 -7.39 -13.96 18.64
CA GLY A 58 -8.71 -14.09 18.01
C GLY A 58 -9.19 -15.54 18.00
N ASP A 59 -9.42 -16.07 16.80
CA ASP A 59 -9.81 -17.44 16.52
C ASP A 59 -8.63 -18.42 16.39
N SER A 60 -7.40 -17.91 16.39
CA SER A 60 -6.20 -18.74 16.35
C SER A 60 -5.77 -19.21 17.74
N VAL A 61 -5.37 -20.48 17.83
CA VAL A 61 -4.82 -21.09 19.04
C VAL A 61 -3.45 -21.72 18.77
N LEU A 62 -2.48 -21.38 19.62
CA LEU A 62 -1.12 -21.89 19.55
C LEU A 62 -0.76 -22.63 20.85
N ALA A 63 -0.34 -23.88 20.70
CA ALA A 63 0.06 -24.73 21.81
C ALA A 63 1.42 -25.38 21.57
N GLU A 64 2.15 -25.62 22.65
CA GLU A 64 3.36 -26.44 22.64
C GLU A 64 3.07 -27.83 23.20
N PHE A 65 3.71 -28.83 22.62
CA PHE A 65 3.63 -30.21 23.08
C PHE A 65 5.02 -30.72 23.47
N PRO A 66 5.11 -31.60 24.47
CA PRO A 66 6.37 -32.27 24.82
C PRO A 66 6.77 -33.35 23.80
N SER A 67 5.85 -33.77 22.92
CA SER A 67 6.05 -34.88 21.98
C SER A 67 5.37 -34.62 20.64
N ALA A 68 6.09 -34.85 19.54
CA ALA A 68 5.55 -34.75 18.18
C ALA A 68 4.45 -35.79 17.92
N VAL A 69 4.58 -36.99 18.52
CA VAL A 69 3.56 -38.03 18.43
C VAL A 69 2.26 -37.57 19.09
N SER A 70 2.34 -36.99 20.29
CA SER A 70 1.16 -36.48 21.02
C SER A 70 0.47 -35.34 20.26
N ALA A 71 1.24 -34.42 19.68
CA ALA A 71 0.68 -33.32 18.88
C ALA A 71 -0.07 -33.84 17.63
N VAL A 72 0.49 -34.83 16.93
CA VAL A 72 -0.12 -35.42 15.73
C VAL A 72 -1.39 -36.19 16.06
N ILE A 73 -1.40 -36.99 17.14
CA ILE A 73 -2.60 -37.71 17.60
C ILE A 73 -3.67 -36.70 18.03
N CYS A 74 -3.30 -35.69 18.82
CA CYS A 74 -4.20 -34.62 19.22
C CYS A 74 -4.83 -33.90 18.02
N ALA A 75 -4.06 -33.60 16.97
CA ALA A 75 -4.57 -32.96 15.76
C ALA A 75 -5.57 -33.84 15.01
N ALA A 76 -5.30 -35.15 14.93
CA ALA A 76 -6.20 -36.11 14.30
C ALA A 76 -7.51 -36.24 15.06
N GLU A 77 -7.45 -36.38 16.39
CA GLU A 77 -8.64 -36.45 17.25
C GLU A 77 -9.44 -35.15 17.21
N PHE A 78 -8.77 -34.00 17.18
CA PHE A 78 -9.44 -32.70 17.06
C PHE A 78 -10.26 -32.61 15.77
N GLN A 79 -9.66 -32.89 14.60
CA GLN A 79 -10.39 -32.85 13.33
C GLN A 79 -11.55 -33.85 13.31
N LYS A 80 -11.38 -35.04 13.92
CA LYS A 80 -12.45 -36.04 14.04
C LYS A 80 -13.63 -35.52 14.89
N LEU A 81 -13.36 -34.98 16.08
CA LEU A 81 -14.40 -34.47 16.98
C LEU A 81 -15.11 -33.23 16.41
N ILE A 82 -14.39 -32.35 15.71
CA ILE A 82 -15.00 -31.22 15.00
C ILE A 82 -15.94 -31.72 13.90
N LYS A 83 -15.53 -32.73 13.14
CA LYS A 83 -16.39 -33.34 12.11
C LYS A 83 -17.66 -33.96 12.71
N GLU A 84 -17.52 -34.70 13.80
CA GLU A 84 -18.67 -35.30 14.52
C GLU A 84 -19.61 -34.21 15.07
N ARG A 85 -19.06 -33.14 15.64
CA ARG A 85 -19.82 -31.97 16.09
C ARG A 85 -20.58 -31.33 14.92
N ASN A 86 -19.89 -31.02 13.82
CA ASN A 86 -20.51 -30.35 12.66
C ASN A 86 -21.67 -31.17 12.09
N ALA A 87 -21.58 -32.50 12.10
CA ALA A 87 -22.68 -33.38 11.70
C ALA A 87 -23.90 -33.37 12.64
N SER A 88 -23.75 -32.82 13.86
CA SER A 88 -24.80 -32.78 14.90
C SER A 88 -25.45 -31.40 15.09
N VAL A 89 -24.97 -30.38 14.37
CA VAL A 89 -25.46 -28.99 14.46
C VAL A 89 -26.01 -28.53 13.11
N ASP A 90 -26.74 -27.43 13.11
CA ASP A 90 -27.21 -26.81 11.87
C ASP A 90 -26.04 -26.25 11.06
N SER A 91 -26.19 -26.19 9.74
CA SER A 91 -25.16 -25.69 8.80
C SER A 91 -24.70 -24.27 9.09
N SER A 92 -25.50 -23.47 9.79
CA SER A 92 -25.12 -22.12 10.19
C SER A 92 -24.17 -22.09 11.41
N ALA A 93 -24.09 -23.18 12.18
CA ALA A 93 -23.26 -23.36 13.36
C ALA A 93 -22.04 -24.29 13.13
N GLU A 94 -21.85 -24.78 11.90
CA GLU A 94 -20.66 -25.52 11.49
C GLU A 94 -19.40 -24.66 11.59
N MET A 95 -18.30 -25.25 12.04
CA MET A 95 -16.99 -24.60 12.09
C MET A 95 -15.90 -25.54 11.60
N HIS A 96 -15.13 -25.06 10.64
CA HIS A 96 -14.04 -25.81 10.03
C HIS A 96 -12.71 -25.22 10.46
N PHE A 97 -11.72 -26.07 10.72
CA PHE A 97 -10.42 -25.65 11.22
C PHE A 97 -9.30 -26.11 10.29
N ARG A 98 -8.23 -25.31 10.25
CA ARG A 98 -6.94 -25.71 9.70
C ARG A 98 -5.98 -25.98 10.84
N VAL A 99 -5.09 -26.95 10.67
CA VAL A 99 -4.05 -27.26 11.65
C VAL A 99 -2.68 -27.35 10.97
N GLY A 100 -1.67 -26.74 11.60
CA GLY A 100 -0.26 -26.80 11.21
C GLY A 100 0.61 -27.26 12.36
N LEU A 101 1.47 -28.27 12.13
CA LEU A 101 2.40 -28.77 13.13
C LEU A 101 3.85 -28.61 12.68
N ASN A 102 4.71 -28.11 13.56
CA ASN A 102 6.15 -28.04 13.32
C ASN A 102 6.96 -28.39 14.58
N MET A 103 8.16 -28.93 14.38
CA MET A 103 9.17 -29.07 15.43
C MET A 103 10.38 -28.23 15.04
N GLY A 104 10.76 -27.29 15.90
CA GLY A 104 11.87 -26.37 15.62
C GLY A 104 12.31 -25.55 16.83
N ASP A 105 13.35 -24.75 16.61
CA ASP A 105 13.89 -23.85 17.64
C ASP A 105 12.93 -22.71 17.95
N VAL A 106 12.74 -22.46 19.25
CA VAL A 106 11.96 -21.36 19.78
C VAL A 106 12.70 -20.64 20.90
N ILE A 107 12.38 -19.36 21.06
CA ILE A 107 12.80 -18.50 22.17
C ILE A 107 11.65 -18.46 23.18
N VAL A 108 11.97 -18.65 24.46
CA VAL A 108 11.02 -18.60 25.56
C VAL A 108 11.08 -17.22 26.22
N GLU A 109 9.92 -16.57 26.33
CA GLU A 109 9.77 -15.30 27.04
C GLU A 109 8.48 -15.33 27.86
N GLY A 110 8.62 -15.36 29.19
CA GLY A 110 7.51 -15.64 30.10
C GLY A 110 6.88 -17.00 29.80
N ASP A 111 5.56 -17.01 29.61
CA ASP A 111 4.81 -18.19 29.20
C ASP A 111 4.72 -18.38 27.67
N ASN A 112 5.18 -17.40 26.89
CA ASN A 112 5.10 -17.37 25.43
C ASN A 112 6.31 -18.01 24.73
N LEU A 113 6.11 -18.39 23.46
CA LEU A 113 7.15 -18.91 22.57
C LEU A 113 7.21 -18.08 21.28
N TYR A 114 8.43 -17.79 20.84
CA TYR A 114 8.70 -17.00 19.63
C TYR A 114 9.77 -17.67 18.76
N GLY A 115 9.90 -17.21 17.52
CA GLY A 115 10.96 -17.63 16.62
C GLY A 115 10.49 -18.47 15.44
N ASP A 116 11.45 -18.95 14.66
CA ASP A 116 11.21 -19.62 13.38
C ASP A 116 10.33 -20.87 13.52
N GLY A 117 10.52 -21.64 14.60
CA GLY A 117 9.70 -22.82 14.88
C GLY A 117 8.19 -22.52 14.92
N VAL A 118 7.79 -21.38 15.50
CA VAL A 118 6.40 -20.93 15.58
C VAL A 118 5.91 -20.41 14.23
N ASN A 119 6.75 -19.64 13.52
CA ASN A 119 6.40 -19.10 12.21
C ASN A 119 6.13 -20.21 11.18
N VAL A 120 6.99 -21.24 11.14
CA VAL A 120 6.82 -22.39 10.25
C VAL A 120 5.51 -23.13 10.55
N ALA A 121 5.16 -23.34 11.83
CA ALA A 121 3.90 -23.97 12.21
C ALA A 121 2.67 -23.18 11.70
N ALA A 122 2.69 -21.85 11.87
CA ALA A 122 1.63 -20.97 11.37
C ALA A 122 1.54 -20.95 9.83
N ARG A 123 2.66 -21.14 9.12
CA ARG A 123 2.67 -21.27 7.66
C ARG A 123 2.07 -22.60 7.21
N LEU A 124 2.34 -23.67 7.93
CA LEU A 124 1.74 -24.98 7.66
C LEU A 124 0.24 -24.97 7.92
N GLU A 125 -0.22 -24.28 8.96
CA GLU A 125 -1.65 -24.07 9.21
C GLU A 125 -2.30 -23.36 8.01
N ALA A 126 -1.74 -22.22 7.59
CA ALA A 126 -2.26 -21.46 6.45
C ALA A 126 -2.22 -22.23 5.11
N LEU A 127 -1.28 -23.18 4.97
CA LEU A 127 -1.19 -24.09 3.81
C LEU A 127 -2.19 -25.25 3.88
N SER A 128 -2.67 -25.57 5.07
CA SER A 128 -3.60 -26.67 5.28
C SER A 128 -4.94 -26.37 4.61
N GLN A 129 -5.55 -27.41 4.03
CA GLN A 129 -6.93 -27.32 3.55
C GLN A 129 -7.91 -27.24 4.75
N PRO A 130 -9.13 -26.70 4.55
CA PRO A 130 -10.19 -26.84 5.55
C PRO A 130 -10.35 -28.30 6.01
N ASP A 131 -10.51 -28.50 7.31
CA ASP A 131 -10.58 -29.81 7.97
C ASP A 131 -9.30 -30.67 7.83
N GLY A 132 -8.19 -30.06 7.42
CA GLY A 132 -6.90 -30.70 7.19
C GLY A 132 -5.89 -30.47 8.31
N VAL A 133 -4.87 -31.34 8.32
CA VAL A 133 -3.67 -31.17 9.16
C VAL A 133 -2.42 -31.24 8.28
N CYS A 134 -1.62 -30.18 8.30
CA CYS A 134 -0.37 -30.07 7.56
C CYS A 134 0.82 -30.13 8.52
N LEU A 135 1.87 -30.87 8.14
CA LEU A 135 3.02 -31.18 8.97
C LEU A 135 4.31 -30.72 8.29
N SER A 136 5.27 -30.28 9.08
CA SER A 136 6.64 -30.11 8.59
C SER A 136 7.32 -31.47 8.40
N LYS A 137 8.37 -31.48 7.58
CA LYS A 137 9.28 -32.64 7.49
C LYS A 137 9.85 -33.07 8.84
N SER A 138 10.18 -32.13 9.74
CA SER A 138 10.74 -32.47 11.05
C SER A 138 9.74 -33.25 11.93
N ILE A 139 8.45 -32.95 11.84
CA ILE A 139 7.41 -33.74 12.51
C ILE A 139 7.25 -35.09 11.82
N HIS A 140 7.06 -35.09 10.49
CA HIS A 140 6.86 -36.31 9.71
C HIS A 140 7.96 -37.36 9.93
N ASP A 141 9.22 -36.94 9.84
CA ASP A 141 10.38 -37.81 10.01
C ASP A 141 10.41 -38.45 11.42
N PHE A 142 9.88 -37.75 12.42
CA PHE A 142 9.81 -38.27 13.79
C PHE A 142 8.63 -39.22 14.04
N VAL A 143 7.49 -39.03 13.36
CA VAL A 143 6.23 -39.71 13.67
C VAL A 143 5.83 -40.80 12.68
N SER A 144 6.30 -40.77 11.44
CA SER A 144 5.84 -41.63 10.33
C SER A 144 5.87 -43.13 10.61
N GLN A 145 6.72 -43.59 11.53
CA GLN A 145 6.83 -45.01 11.94
C GLN A 145 6.21 -45.30 13.33
N LYS A 146 5.63 -44.30 13.99
CA LYS A 146 5.18 -44.37 15.39
C LYS A 146 3.67 -44.17 15.57
N VAL A 147 2.97 -43.80 14.52
CA VAL A 147 1.51 -43.60 14.51
C VAL A 147 0.89 -44.39 13.36
N ASP A 148 -0.32 -44.89 13.58
CA ASP A 148 -1.11 -45.58 12.55
C ASP A 148 -1.90 -44.57 11.71
N LEU A 149 -1.18 -43.67 11.05
CA LEU A 149 -1.71 -42.58 10.22
C LEU A 149 -0.91 -42.53 8.91
N ALA A 150 -1.59 -42.21 7.81
CA ALA A 150 -0.93 -42.08 6.51
C ALA A 150 -0.58 -40.62 6.24
N PHE A 151 0.54 -40.38 5.55
CA PHE A 151 1.00 -39.04 5.21
C PHE A 151 1.22 -38.93 3.70
N LYS A 152 0.70 -37.85 3.11
CA LYS A 152 0.90 -37.50 1.71
C LYS A 152 1.96 -36.41 1.63
N ASP A 153 3.08 -36.74 1.01
CA ASP A 153 4.14 -35.78 0.72
C ASP A 153 3.66 -34.74 -0.29
N LEU A 154 3.82 -33.45 0.06
CA LEU A 154 3.52 -32.32 -0.82
C LEU A 154 4.81 -31.73 -1.43
N GLY A 155 5.98 -32.16 -0.98
CA GLY A 155 7.27 -31.58 -1.36
C GLY A 155 7.48 -30.19 -0.77
N ASP A 156 8.37 -29.44 -1.40
CA ASP A 156 8.66 -28.06 -1.01
C ASP A 156 7.51 -27.13 -1.42
N GLN A 157 6.87 -26.54 -0.43
CA GLN A 157 5.74 -25.64 -0.59
C GLN A 157 6.16 -24.23 -0.19
N LYS A 158 5.89 -23.25 -1.06
CA LYS A 158 6.16 -21.85 -0.78
C LYS A 158 4.91 -21.20 -0.19
N VAL A 159 4.94 -20.89 1.10
CA VAL A 159 3.84 -20.23 1.82
C VAL A 159 4.30 -18.84 2.23
N LYS A 160 3.73 -17.82 1.60
CA LYS A 160 4.22 -16.43 1.68
C LYS A 160 5.71 -16.37 1.33
N ASN A 161 6.58 -16.12 2.31
CA ASN A 161 8.03 -15.93 2.12
C ASN A 161 8.87 -17.12 2.62
N THR A 162 8.24 -18.22 3.06
CA THR A 162 8.93 -19.39 3.62
C THR A 162 8.73 -20.59 2.71
N VAL A 163 9.82 -21.30 2.39
CA VAL A 163 9.76 -22.62 1.75
C VAL A 163 9.74 -23.67 2.85
N VAL A 164 8.68 -24.46 2.91
CA VAL A 164 8.50 -25.54 3.89
C VAL A 164 8.24 -26.84 3.15
N HIS A 165 9.01 -27.87 3.47
CA HIS A 165 8.71 -29.21 2.99
C HIS A 165 7.55 -29.77 3.83
N ALA A 166 6.41 -30.00 3.19
CA ALA A 166 5.15 -30.21 3.87
C ALA A 166 4.53 -31.58 3.57
N PHE A 167 3.81 -32.11 4.55
CA PHE A 167 3.04 -33.36 4.43
C PHE A 167 1.60 -33.10 4.87
N ASP A 168 0.63 -33.59 4.12
CA ASP A 168 -0.75 -33.68 4.61
C ASP A 168 -0.95 -34.99 5.35
N MET A 169 -1.55 -34.92 6.53
CA MET A 169 -2.01 -36.12 7.23
C MET A 169 -3.31 -36.64 6.60
N THR A 170 -3.42 -37.95 6.48
CA THR A 170 -4.59 -38.64 5.91
C THR A 170 -5.02 -39.78 6.85
N PHE A 171 -6.31 -39.80 7.18
CA PHE A 171 -6.96 -40.90 7.88
C PHE A 171 -8.44 -40.96 7.51
N GLU A 172 -9.11 -42.04 7.92
CA GLU A 172 -10.48 -42.34 7.52
C GLU A 172 -11.44 -41.20 7.91
N GLY A 173 -12.04 -40.57 6.90
CA GLY A 173 -13.00 -39.48 7.07
C GLY A 173 -12.43 -38.06 6.96
N MET A 174 -11.13 -37.84 6.76
CA MET A 174 -10.61 -36.50 6.44
C MET A 174 -10.75 -36.19 4.94
N ALA A 175 -10.95 -34.93 4.59
CA ALA A 175 -10.88 -34.49 3.20
C ALA A 175 -9.47 -34.79 2.65
N VAL A 176 -9.38 -35.41 1.47
CA VAL A 176 -8.10 -35.58 0.78
C VAL A 176 -7.90 -34.41 -0.15
N ARG A 177 -6.74 -33.75 -0.08
CA ARG A 177 -6.40 -32.66 -1.00
C ARG A 177 -6.44 -33.17 -2.43
N GLU A 178 -7.44 -32.71 -3.18
CA GLU A 178 -7.40 -32.71 -4.64
C GLU A 178 -6.39 -31.65 -5.06
N LEU A 179 -5.18 -32.10 -5.38
CA LEU A 179 -4.25 -31.26 -6.11
C LEU A 179 -4.91 -31.02 -7.47
N GLN A 180 -5.52 -29.84 -7.64
CA GLN A 180 -5.77 -29.36 -8.99
C GLN A 180 -4.38 -29.19 -9.62
N ASP A 181 -4.04 -30.09 -10.54
CA ASP A 181 -3.09 -29.82 -11.61
C ASP A 181 -3.69 -28.68 -12.45
N LYS A 182 -3.75 -27.48 -11.87
CA LYS A 182 -3.65 -26.29 -12.69
C LYS A 182 -2.25 -26.37 -13.25
N PRO A 183 -2.08 -26.33 -14.58
CA PRO A 183 -0.78 -26.00 -15.13
C PRO A 183 -0.34 -24.76 -14.38
N VAL A 184 0.76 -24.87 -13.66
CA VAL A 184 1.56 -23.69 -13.37
C VAL A 184 1.99 -23.26 -14.75
N GLU A 185 1.18 -22.40 -15.39
CA GLU A 185 1.69 -21.55 -16.44
C GLU A 185 3.00 -21.00 -15.88
N PRO A 186 4.11 -21.10 -16.63
CA PRO A 186 5.37 -20.55 -16.17
C PRO A 186 5.12 -19.08 -15.88
N GLN A 187 4.87 -18.75 -14.60
CA GLN A 187 4.91 -17.38 -14.14
C GLN A 187 6.32 -16.96 -14.48
N ALA A 188 6.45 -16.02 -15.41
CA ALA A 188 7.72 -15.45 -15.78
C ALA A 188 8.47 -15.14 -14.48
N GLU A 189 9.57 -15.85 -14.23
CA GLU A 189 10.51 -15.53 -13.17
C GLU A 189 11.15 -14.19 -13.55
N GLY A 190 10.45 -13.11 -13.19
CA GLY A 190 10.80 -11.75 -13.51
C GLY A 190 9.55 -10.89 -13.51
N GLY A 191 9.39 -10.05 -12.48
CA GLY A 191 8.53 -8.87 -12.56
C GLY A 191 7.31 -8.82 -11.64
N LYS A 192 7.50 -9.16 -10.36
CA LYS A 192 6.69 -8.57 -9.28
C LYS A 192 7.35 -7.25 -8.84
N PRO A 193 6.59 -6.29 -8.28
CA PRO A 193 7.19 -5.11 -7.67
C PRO A 193 8.26 -5.53 -6.66
N PRO A 194 9.43 -4.87 -6.63
CA PRO A 194 10.47 -5.18 -5.66
C PRO A 194 10.01 -4.88 -4.24
N ALA A 195 10.41 -5.73 -3.30
CA ALA A 195 10.11 -5.54 -1.88
C ALA A 195 11.13 -4.61 -1.20
N ILE A 196 10.67 -3.95 -0.14
CA ILE A 196 11.41 -2.97 0.67
C ILE A 196 11.53 -3.51 2.10
N ALA A 197 12.72 -3.46 2.69
CA ALA A 197 12.87 -3.57 4.14
C ALA A 197 13.44 -2.28 4.73
N VAL A 198 12.90 -1.87 5.88
CA VAL A 198 13.47 -0.79 6.70
C VAL A 198 14.25 -1.47 7.81
N LEU A 199 15.56 -1.26 7.85
CA LEU A 199 16.43 -1.80 8.89
C LEU A 199 16.33 -0.93 10.16
N PRO A 200 16.52 -1.52 11.35
CA PRO A 200 16.57 -0.76 12.60
C PRO A 200 17.59 0.37 12.50
N PHE A 201 17.14 1.59 12.75
CA PHE A 201 18.00 2.77 12.76
C PHE A 201 19.03 2.63 13.88
N LYS A 202 20.30 2.89 13.56
CA LYS A 202 21.39 2.74 14.52
C LYS A 202 21.42 3.92 15.49
N ASN A 203 21.30 3.64 16.78
CA ASN A 203 21.60 4.63 17.81
C ASN A 203 23.12 4.83 17.91
N MET A 204 23.59 6.02 17.53
CA MET A 204 25.00 6.42 17.66
C MET A 204 25.27 7.24 18.93
N SER A 205 24.34 7.19 19.89
CA SER A 205 24.41 7.86 21.19
C SER A 205 24.53 6.81 22.30
N ASN A 206 25.22 7.12 23.40
CA ASN A 206 25.29 6.23 24.57
C ASN A 206 24.05 6.36 25.49
N ASP A 207 22.89 6.67 24.92
CA ASP A 207 21.68 7.03 25.64
C ASP A 207 20.57 6.04 25.26
N GLU A 208 20.14 5.20 26.21
CA GLU A 208 19.12 4.16 26.01
C GLU A 208 17.74 4.75 25.66
N GLU A 209 17.44 5.99 26.07
CA GLU A 209 16.20 6.66 25.65
C GLU A 209 16.16 6.91 24.14
N GLN A 210 17.32 7.02 23.49
CA GLN A 210 17.43 7.18 22.03
C GLN A 210 17.24 5.88 21.26
N GLU A 211 17.31 4.73 21.96
CA GLU A 211 17.05 3.43 21.37
C GLU A 211 15.57 3.30 21.01
N TYR A 212 14.68 3.70 21.93
CA TYR A 212 13.24 3.73 21.70
C TYR A 212 12.86 4.68 20.57
N PHE A 213 13.52 5.83 20.47
CA PHE A 213 13.30 6.77 19.37
C PHE A 213 13.76 6.19 18.02
N ALA A 214 14.92 5.53 17.96
CA ALA A 214 15.39 4.90 16.73
C ALA A 214 14.48 3.75 16.27
N ASP A 215 13.98 2.95 17.22
CA ASP A 215 13.02 1.89 16.95
C ASP A 215 11.67 2.46 16.50
N GLY A 216 11.20 3.54 17.13
CA GLY A 216 9.98 4.26 16.76
C GLY A 216 10.04 4.83 15.34
N VAL A 217 11.12 5.54 15.00
CA VAL A 217 11.36 6.02 13.61
C VAL A 217 11.33 4.86 12.62
N THR A 218 11.96 3.73 12.94
CA THR A 218 11.97 2.55 12.05
C THR A 218 10.55 2.02 11.83
N GLU A 219 9.77 1.89 12.90
CA GLU A 219 8.40 1.39 12.87
C GLU A 219 7.45 2.29 12.08
N ASP A 220 7.54 3.61 12.29
CA ASP A 220 6.69 4.58 11.59
C ASP A 220 7.00 4.64 10.10
N ILE A 221 8.28 4.49 9.69
CA ILE A 221 8.63 4.37 8.27
C ILE A 221 7.97 3.12 7.67
N ILE A 222 8.01 1.98 8.35
CA ILE A 222 7.34 0.75 7.89
C ILE A 222 5.82 0.98 7.78
N GLY A 223 5.23 1.62 8.78
CA GLY A 223 3.81 1.96 8.82
C GLY A 223 3.41 2.83 7.62
N HIS A 224 4.12 3.94 7.41
CA HIS A 224 3.88 4.84 6.28
C HIS A 224 4.05 4.15 4.94
N LEU A 225 5.15 3.41 4.73
CA LEU A 225 5.41 2.73 3.47
C LEU A 225 4.33 1.69 3.13
N SER A 226 3.78 1.02 4.15
CA SER A 226 2.74 0.00 4.00
C SER A 226 1.41 0.56 3.46
N LEU A 227 1.18 1.87 3.59
CA LEU A 227 -0.06 2.52 3.11
C LEU A 227 -0.15 2.63 1.58
N TRP A 228 0.97 2.60 0.86
CA TRP A 228 0.99 2.80 -0.59
C TRP A 228 0.70 1.54 -1.42
N LYS A 229 0.68 0.33 -0.82
CA LYS A 229 0.34 -0.99 -1.42
C LYS A 229 1.10 -1.41 -2.70
N THR A 230 1.77 -0.51 -3.43
CA THR A 230 2.55 -0.78 -4.66
C THR A 230 3.76 -1.67 -4.41
N PHE A 231 4.51 -1.38 -3.36
CA PHE A 231 5.71 -2.13 -3.00
C PHE A 231 5.46 -2.96 -1.73
N PRO A 232 5.74 -4.28 -1.75
CA PRO A 232 5.69 -5.08 -0.54
C PRO A 232 6.70 -4.56 0.50
N VAL A 233 6.23 -4.28 1.72
CA VAL A 233 7.08 -3.84 2.83
C VAL A 233 7.27 -5.00 3.79
N ILE A 234 8.52 -5.28 4.16
CA ILE A 234 8.85 -6.29 5.14
C ILE A 234 8.38 -5.85 6.52
N SER A 235 7.74 -6.78 7.24
CA SER A 235 7.21 -6.51 8.57
C SER A 235 8.31 -6.11 9.55
N ARG A 236 7.95 -5.26 10.51
CA ARG A 236 8.80 -4.83 11.63
C ARG A 236 9.56 -6.00 12.26
N ASN A 237 8.87 -7.08 12.61
CA ASN A 237 9.49 -8.21 13.32
C ASN A 237 10.59 -8.90 12.49
N SER A 238 10.42 -8.99 11.18
CA SER A 238 11.44 -9.55 10.28
C SER A 238 12.62 -8.61 10.09
N SER A 239 12.38 -7.29 10.02
CA SER A 239 13.47 -6.31 9.96
C SER A 239 14.27 -6.24 11.27
N PHE A 240 13.59 -6.26 12.41
CA PHE A 240 14.21 -6.12 13.72
C PHE A 240 15.03 -7.34 14.15
N SER A 241 14.83 -8.51 13.55
CA SER A 241 15.75 -9.63 13.76
C SER A 241 17.18 -9.35 13.26
N PHE A 242 17.36 -8.28 12.47
CA PHE A 242 18.65 -7.82 11.99
C PHE A 242 19.25 -6.66 12.79
N LYS A 243 18.67 -6.33 13.95
CA LYS A 243 19.24 -5.32 14.86
C LYS A 243 20.62 -5.78 15.36
N ASP A 244 21.58 -4.86 15.37
CA ASP A 244 22.96 -5.07 15.81
C ASP A 244 23.71 -6.23 15.15
N THR A 245 23.29 -6.68 13.96
CA THR A 245 24.05 -7.71 13.24
C THR A 245 25.32 -7.14 12.60
N THR A 246 26.26 -8.03 12.33
CA THR A 246 27.45 -7.73 11.52
C THR A 246 27.26 -8.09 10.04
N LEU A 247 26.05 -8.47 9.62
CA LEU A 247 25.77 -8.83 8.24
C LEU A 247 25.80 -7.60 7.34
N THR A 248 26.23 -7.80 6.10
CA THR A 248 26.19 -6.78 5.05
C THR A 248 24.76 -6.57 4.54
N THR A 249 24.51 -5.42 3.92
CA THR A 249 23.24 -5.10 3.25
C THR A 249 22.85 -6.16 2.22
N VAL A 250 23.82 -6.68 1.47
CA VAL A 250 23.62 -7.77 0.50
C VAL A 250 23.11 -9.03 1.19
N GLU A 251 23.78 -9.51 2.24
CA GLU A 251 23.36 -10.71 2.97
C GLU A 251 21.99 -10.56 3.63
N ILE A 252 21.68 -9.37 4.17
CA ILE A 252 20.37 -9.07 4.74
C ILE A 252 19.30 -9.09 3.65
N SER A 253 19.60 -8.53 2.47
CA SER A 253 18.69 -8.49 1.33
C SER A 253 18.33 -9.89 0.82
N GLU A 254 19.31 -10.80 0.76
CA GLU A 254 19.10 -12.21 0.40
C GLU A 254 18.23 -12.94 1.42
N LYS A 255 18.50 -12.75 2.71
CA LYS A 255 17.74 -13.37 3.81
C LYS A 255 16.30 -12.89 3.88
N LEU A 256 16.06 -11.61 3.61
CA LEU A 256 14.73 -11.01 3.58
C LEU A 256 14.04 -11.15 2.22
N ASN A 257 14.76 -11.59 1.19
CA ASN A 257 14.33 -11.59 -0.21
C ASN A 257 13.76 -10.22 -0.63
N VAL A 258 14.55 -9.17 -0.36
CA VAL A 258 14.25 -7.78 -0.73
C VAL A 258 15.33 -7.23 -1.63
N ARG A 259 14.95 -6.24 -2.45
CA ARG A 259 15.92 -5.51 -3.29
C ARG A 259 16.34 -4.21 -2.64
N TYR A 260 15.39 -3.51 -2.05
CA TYR A 260 15.60 -2.17 -1.52
C TYR A 260 15.66 -2.19 -0.01
N LEU A 261 16.69 -1.56 0.53
CA LEU A 261 16.89 -1.39 1.96
C LEU A 261 16.87 0.09 2.32
N VAL A 262 16.08 0.44 3.33
CA VAL A 262 16.19 1.73 4.02
C VAL A 262 17.00 1.50 5.27
N GLU A 263 18.10 2.22 5.42
CA GLU A 263 18.90 2.22 6.65
C GLU A 263 19.11 3.64 7.15
N GLY A 264 19.48 3.77 8.42
CA GLY A 264 19.77 5.07 8.98
C GLY A 264 20.42 5.02 10.35
N SER A 265 20.71 6.20 10.86
CA SER A 265 21.32 6.38 12.17
C SER A 265 20.85 7.65 12.83
N ILE A 266 20.84 7.62 14.17
CA ILE A 266 20.40 8.72 15.01
C ILE A 266 21.52 9.06 15.98
N ARG A 267 21.87 10.35 16.04
CA ARG A 267 22.92 10.86 16.93
C ARG A 267 22.45 12.09 17.68
N LYS A 268 22.50 12.04 19.00
CA LYS A 268 22.22 13.17 19.89
C LYS A 268 23.47 14.01 20.13
N GLY A 269 23.31 15.32 20.16
CA GLY A 269 24.35 16.28 20.48
C GLY A 269 23.78 17.53 21.15
N GLY A 270 23.93 17.62 22.48
CA GLY A 270 23.28 18.69 23.26
C GLY A 270 21.76 18.56 23.19
N ASN A 271 21.06 19.64 22.84
CA ASN A 271 19.59 19.67 22.65
C ASN A 271 19.15 19.39 21.20
N LYS A 272 20.00 18.74 20.39
CA LYS A 272 19.67 18.43 18.99
C LYS A 272 19.87 16.96 18.71
N VAL A 273 18.99 16.43 17.87
CA VAL A 273 19.11 15.11 17.29
C VAL A 273 19.41 15.24 15.80
N ARG A 274 20.31 14.38 15.33
CA ARG A 274 20.74 14.30 13.94
C ARG A 274 20.36 12.93 13.41
N ILE A 275 19.43 12.91 12.48
CA ILE A 275 18.96 11.70 11.82
C ILE A 275 19.58 11.66 10.43
N SER A 276 20.12 10.52 10.04
CA SER A 276 20.60 10.24 8.69
C SER A 276 19.88 9.00 8.17
N ALA A 277 19.43 9.03 6.92
CA ALA A 277 18.79 7.90 6.27
C ALA A 277 19.29 7.75 4.84
N SER A 278 19.32 6.52 4.37
CA SER A 278 19.75 6.16 3.02
C SER A 278 18.83 5.09 2.43
N LEU A 279 18.64 5.14 1.12
CA LEU A 279 18.01 4.07 0.33
C LEU A 279 19.09 3.37 -0.49
N ILE A 280 19.11 2.05 -0.43
CA ILE A 280 20.13 1.20 -1.06
C ILE A 280 19.44 0.20 -1.99
N ASP A 281 19.97 0.05 -3.21
CA ASP A 281 19.72 -1.10 -4.09
C ASP A 281 20.73 -2.19 -3.73
N ALA A 282 20.28 -3.19 -2.97
CA ALA A 282 21.15 -4.22 -2.42
C ALA A 282 21.64 -5.23 -3.47
N GLU A 283 20.93 -5.40 -4.59
CA GLU A 283 21.41 -6.24 -5.70
C GLU A 283 22.64 -5.64 -6.39
N GLN A 284 22.71 -4.31 -6.45
CA GLN A 284 23.82 -3.58 -7.09
C GLN A 284 24.83 -3.03 -6.09
N ASP A 285 24.62 -3.27 -4.79
CA ASP A 285 25.33 -2.63 -3.67
C ASP A 285 25.50 -1.11 -3.88
N LYS A 286 24.41 -0.46 -4.30
CA LYS A 286 24.41 0.95 -4.71
C LYS A 286 23.53 1.77 -3.79
N GLN A 287 24.11 2.78 -3.13
CA GLN A 287 23.35 3.81 -2.45
C GLN A 287 22.66 4.72 -3.49
N ILE A 288 21.33 4.77 -3.46
CA ILE A 288 20.51 5.57 -4.38
C ILE A 288 20.45 7.02 -3.92
N TRP A 289 20.21 7.24 -2.63
CA TRP A 289 20.30 8.55 -2.00
C TRP A 289 20.65 8.43 -0.52
N SER A 290 21.12 9.54 0.05
CA SER A 290 21.29 9.72 1.49
C SER A 290 20.94 11.16 1.85
N ASP A 291 20.19 11.33 2.94
CA ASP A 291 19.80 12.63 3.49
C ASP A 291 20.12 12.71 4.99
N ARG A 292 20.13 13.94 5.50
CA ARG A 292 20.31 14.23 6.92
C ARG A 292 19.38 15.34 7.37
N TRP A 293 18.84 15.17 8.58
CA TRP A 293 18.04 16.16 9.28
C TRP A 293 18.63 16.47 10.65
N ASP A 294 18.70 17.76 10.98
CA ASP A 294 19.05 18.25 12.30
C ASP A 294 17.79 18.88 12.91
N ARG A 295 17.35 18.37 14.08
CA ARG A 295 16.12 18.83 14.75
C ARG A 295 16.38 19.12 16.23
N PRO A 296 15.71 20.14 16.81
CA PRO A 296 15.69 20.31 18.26
C PRO A 296 15.00 19.12 18.92
N MET A 297 15.37 18.80 20.15
CA MET A 297 14.84 17.65 20.90
C MET A 297 13.61 18.02 21.76
N ASP A 298 13.03 19.20 21.54
CA ASP A 298 11.98 19.76 22.38
C ASP A 298 10.66 18.96 22.27
N ASP A 299 10.34 18.43 21.07
CA ASP A 299 9.25 17.47 20.84
C ASP A 299 9.74 16.31 19.98
N ILE A 300 10.10 15.19 20.63
CA ILE A 300 10.71 14.05 19.94
C ILE A 300 9.70 13.24 19.12
N PHE A 301 8.41 13.27 19.47
CA PHE A 301 7.36 12.56 18.73
C PHE A 301 7.02 13.30 17.44
N ASP A 302 6.92 14.64 17.48
CA ASP A 302 6.75 15.45 16.27
C ASP A 302 7.93 15.25 15.30
N VAL A 303 9.15 15.19 15.82
CA VAL A 303 10.34 14.89 15.02
C VAL A 303 10.28 13.46 14.47
N GLN A 304 9.80 12.49 15.23
CA GLN A 304 9.62 11.11 14.78
C GLN A 304 8.67 11.06 13.56
N ASP A 305 7.49 11.65 13.70
CA ASP A 305 6.46 11.66 12.66
C ASP A 305 6.93 12.41 11.41
N GLU A 306 7.53 13.59 11.58
CA GLU A 306 8.04 14.42 10.49
C GLU A 306 9.08 13.65 9.66
N ILE A 307 10.08 13.05 10.33
CA ILE A 307 11.21 12.40 9.68
C ILE A 307 10.78 11.09 9.03
N SER A 308 9.97 10.28 9.72
CA SER A 308 9.46 9.01 9.18
C SER A 308 8.62 9.24 7.93
N LEU A 309 7.77 10.27 7.92
CA LEU A 309 7.01 10.66 6.75
C LEU A 309 7.91 11.18 5.62
N ALA A 310 8.88 12.04 5.94
CA ALA A 310 9.82 12.58 4.95
C ALA A 310 10.60 11.47 4.23
N ILE A 311 11.06 10.46 4.97
CA ILE A 311 11.74 9.28 4.40
C ILE A 311 10.78 8.48 3.51
N ALA A 312 9.61 8.12 4.03
CA ALA A 312 8.66 7.27 3.29
C ALA A 312 8.22 7.91 1.96
N ARG A 313 7.98 9.23 1.97
CA ARG A 313 7.66 10.01 0.77
C ARG A 313 8.76 10.02 -0.28
N LYS A 314 10.03 9.93 0.14
CA LYS A 314 11.17 9.90 -0.80
C LYS A 314 11.37 8.51 -1.37
N VAL A 315 11.14 7.46 -0.58
CA VAL A 315 11.40 6.06 -0.95
C VAL A 315 10.54 5.60 -2.14
N ASN A 316 9.21 5.73 -2.05
CA ASN A 316 8.29 5.21 -3.07
C ASN A 316 8.55 5.79 -4.49
N PRO A 317 8.58 7.12 -4.70
CA PRO A 317 8.84 7.70 -6.03
C PRO A 317 10.26 7.41 -6.53
N THR A 318 11.25 7.33 -5.63
CA THR A 318 12.62 6.98 -6.03
C THR A 318 12.68 5.56 -6.59
N ILE A 319 12.10 4.58 -5.88
CA ILE A 319 12.09 3.19 -6.34
C ILE A 319 11.36 3.08 -7.68
N ARG A 320 10.19 3.73 -7.83
CA ARG A 320 9.47 3.77 -9.11
C ARG A 320 10.35 4.32 -10.25
N SER A 321 11.15 5.35 -9.99
CA SER A 321 12.06 5.94 -10.98
C SER A 321 13.21 4.98 -11.35
N GLU A 322 13.86 4.36 -10.37
CA GLU A 322 14.95 3.40 -10.59
C GLU A 322 14.47 2.16 -11.37
N GLU A 323 13.31 1.62 -11.01
CA GLU A 323 12.75 0.46 -11.70
C GLU A 323 12.30 0.81 -13.12
N ARG A 324 11.71 1.99 -13.33
CA ARG A 324 11.35 2.48 -14.66
C ARG A 324 12.58 2.60 -15.56
N ALA A 325 13.67 3.18 -15.06
CA ALA A 325 14.92 3.33 -15.82
C ALA A 325 15.48 1.97 -16.26
N LYS A 326 15.35 0.93 -15.42
CA LYS A 326 15.77 -0.45 -15.74
C LYS A 326 14.89 -1.08 -16.82
N VAL A 327 13.57 -0.86 -16.78
CA VAL A 327 12.65 -1.44 -17.77
C VAL A 327 12.88 -0.86 -19.17
N LEU A 328 13.22 0.42 -19.25
CA LEU A 328 13.48 1.10 -20.52
C LEU A 328 14.74 0.57 -21.24
N THR A 329 15.64 -0.14 -20.55
CA THR A 329 16.84 -0.74 -21.15
C THR A 329 16.67 -2.23 -21.51
N LYS A 330 15.58 -2.88 -21.08
CA LYS A 330 15.28 -4.30 -21.36
C LYS A 330 14.55 -4.49 -22.69
N SER A 331 14.90 -5.53 -23.45
CA SER A 331 14.16 -5.95 -24.65
C SER A 331 12.71 -6.32 -24.30
N ALA A 332 11.76 -5.95 -25.18
CA ALA A 332 10.31 -6.09 -24.96
C ALA A 332 9.75 -7.52 -25.00
N THR A 333 10.60 -8.53 -25.18
CA THR A 333 10.18 -9.88 -25.59
C THR A 333 9.62 -10.79 -24.49
N SER A 334 9.58 -10.36 -23.22
CA SER A 334 8.74 -10.97 -22.17
C SER A 334 8.53 -10.02 -20.98
N ALA A 335 7.81 -8.91 -21.20
CA ALA A 335 7.54 -7.95 -20.14
C ALA A 335 6.48 -8.52 -19.16
N SER A 336 6.79 -8.48 -17.86
CA SER A 336 5.82 -8.78 -16.81
C SER A 336 4.71 -7.73 -16.71
N ALA A 337 3.68 -7.99 -15.89
CA ALA A 337 2.66 -6.99 -15.56
C ALA A 337 3.30 -5.70 -15.00
N TRP A 338 4.30 -5.84 -14.12
CA TRP A 338 5.07 -4.73 -13.55
C TRP A 338 5.86 -3.95 -14.60
N ASP A 339 6.61 -4.64 -15.47
CA ASP A 339 7.41 -3.98 -16.51
C ASP A 339 6.51 -3.23 -17.50
N THR A 340 5.36 -3.82 -17.86
CA THR A 340 4.38 -3.23 -18.77
C THR A 340 3.75 -1.99 -18.17
N TYR A 341 3.39 -2.05 -16.88
CA TYR A 341 2.93 -0.88 -16.12
C TYR A 341 3.97 0.25 -16.08
N LEU A 342 5.25 -0.06 -15.81
CA LEU A 342 6.28 0.97 -15.74
C LEU A 342 6.50 1.67 -17.09
N ARG A 343 6.30 0.98 -18.21
CA ARG A 343 6.28 1.58 -19.55
C ARG A 343 5.08 2.51 -19.74
N ALA A 344 3.89 2.07 -19.31
CA ALA A 344 2.69 2.92 -19.33
C ALA A 344 2.90 4.19 -18.49
N LEU A 345 3.49 4.05 -17.31
CA LEU A 345 3.79 5.16 -16.40
C LEU A 345 4.83 6.12 -17.00
N ASP A 346 5.84 5.62 -17.72
CA ASP A 346 6.79 6.45 -18.44
C ASP A 346 6.12 7.32 -19.50
N LEU A 347 5.26 6.72 -20.33
CA LEU A 347 4.48 7.42 -21.35
C LEU A 347 3.52 8.45 -20.72
N PHE A 348 2.86 8.08 -19.62
CA PHE A 348 1.99 8.98 -18.87
C PHE A 348 2.75 10.21 -18.36
N ASN A 349 3.91 10.01 -17.74
CA ASN A 349 4.76 11.08 -17.22
C ASN A 349 5.34 11.97 -18.33
N LYS A 350 5.66 11.40 -19.49
CA LYS A 350 6.12 12.13 -20.68
C LYS A 350 4.99 12.87 -21.41
N ARG A 351 3.74 12.72 -20.96
CA ARG A 351 2.54 13.25 -21.63
C ARG A 351 2.42 12.79 -23.08
N SER A 352 2.78 11.53 -23.33
CA SER A 352 2.62 10.86 -24.62
C SER A 352 1.14 10.63 -24.96
N ASP A 353 0.89 10.06 -26.13
CA ASP A 353 -0.45 9.66 -26.56
C ASP A 353 -1.09 8.67 -25.57
N THR A 354 -2.39 8.85 -25.32
CA THR A 354 -3.10 8.08 -24.28
C THR A 354 -3.51 6.69 -24.74
N GLU A 355 -3.61 6.43 -26.05
CA GLU A 355 -4.01 5.13 -26.58
C GLU A 355 -3.00 4.05 -26.22
N GLU A 356 -1.71 4.33 -26.38
CA GLU A 356 -0.63 3.40 -26.01
C GLU A 356 -0.60 3.14 -24.49
N ILE A 357 -0.87 4.17 -23.69
CA ILE A 357 -0.96 4.05 -22.22
C ILE A 357 -2.08 3.08 -21.84
N HIS A 358 -3.27 3.22 -22.43
CA HIS A 358 -4.39 2.31 -22.18
C HIS A 358 -4.06 0.87 -22.57
N GLN A 359 -3.45 0.67 -23.75
CA GLN A 359 -3.05 -0.66 -24.23
C GLN A 359 -2.08 -1.36 -23.27
N LEU A 360 -1.06 -0.63 -22.79
CA LEU A 360 -0.10 -1.18 -21.83
C LEU A 360 -0.75 -1.44 -20.46
N CYS A 361 -1.65 -0.56 -20.00
CA CYS A 361 -2.40 -0.82 -18.78
C CYS A 361 -3.27 -2.09 -18.92
N ASP A 362 -3.97 -2.26 -20.04
CA ASP A 362 -4.81 -3.44 -20.29
C ASP A 362 -4.00 -4.74 -20.37
N GLN A 363 -2.81 -4.69 -20.97
CA GLN A 363 -1.87 -5.82 -20.97
C GLN A 363 -1.39 -6.16 -19.55
N ALA A 364 -1.05 -5.16 -18.74
CA ALA A 364 -0.63 -5.36 -17.35
C ALA A 364 -1.77 -5.96 -16.49
N ILE A 365 -3.00 -5.46 -16.67
CA ILE A 365 -4.21 -5.96 -16.01
C ILE A 365 -4.52 -7.40 -16.41
N ALA A 366 -4.39 -7.73 -17.69
CA ALA A 366 -4.61 -9.09 -18.19
C ALA A 366 -3.57 -10.08 -17.65
N ALA A 367 -2.33 -9.63 -17.43
CA ALA A 367 -1.26 -10.43 -16.88
C ALA A 367 -1.37 -10.64 -15.36
N ASP A 368 -1.83 -9.63 -14.61
CA ASP A 368 -2.15 -9.76 -13.17
C ASP A 368 -3.35 -8.87 -12.82
N ASN A 369 -4.52 -9.48 -12.67
CA ASN A 369 -5.75 -8.75 -12.37
C ASN A 369 -5.80 -8.18 -10.94
N ASN A 370 -4.96 -8.67 -10.03
CA ASN A 370 -4.86 -8.17 -8.66
C ASN A 370 -3.85 -7.01 -8.54
N PHE A 371 -3.08 -6.73 -9.59
CA PHE A 371 -2.18 -5.60 -9.63
C PHE A 371 -2.97 -4.32 -9.91
N VAL A 372 -3.15 -3.48 -8.89
CA VAL A 372 -4.08 -2.34 -8.92
C VAL A 372 -3.49 -1.10 -9.61
N ASP A 373 -2.16 -0.88 -9.54
CA ASP A 373 -1.53 0.33 -10.09
C ASP A 373 -1.85 0.63 -11.58
N PRO A 374 -1.93 -0.36 -12.50
CA PRO A 374 -2.39 -0.14 -13.87
C PRO A 374 -3.80 0.42 -13.97
N TYR A 375 -4.73 -0.01 -13.11
CA TYR A 375 -6.10 0.50 -13.10
C TYR A 375 -6.13 1.96 -12.64
N ALA A 376 -5.35 2.30 -11.59
CA ALA A 376 -5.23 3.67 -11.10
C ALA A 376 -4.62 4.59 -12.16
N LEU A 377 -3.57 4.14 -12.86
CA LEU A 377 -2.96 4.88 -13.96
C LEU A 377 -3.94 5.08 -15.12
N LYS A 378 -4.76 4.06 -15.44
CA LYS A 378 -5.82 4.15 -16.44
C LYS A 378 -6.86 5.20 -16.06
N CYS A 379 -7.29 5.23 -14.81
CA CYS A 379 -8.18 6.29 -14.29
C CYS A 379 -7.56 7.68 -14.43
N ARG A 380 -6.29 7.88 -14.05
CA ARG A 380 -5.60 9.18 -14.22
C ARG A 380 -5.53 9.60 -15.68
N THR A 381 -5.30 8.63 -16.57
CA THR A 381 -5.26 8.85 -18.03
C THR A 381 -6.63 9.29 -18.55
N LEU A 382 -7.70 8.60 -18.14
CA LEU A 382 -9.09 8.98 -18.45
C LEU A 382 -9.44 10.38 -17.92
N ILE A 383 -8.99 10.75 -16.72
CA ILE A 383 -9.20 12.10 -16.17
C ILE A 383 -8.53 13.15 -17.08
N ARG A 384 -7.28 12.92 -17.48
CA ARG A 384 -6.56 13.80 -18.41
C ARG A 384 -7.29 13.94 -19.75
N GLU A 385 -7.79 12.82 -20.29
CA GLU A 385 -8.61 12.82 -21.50
C GLU A 385 -9.90 13.60 -21.32
N ARG A 386 -10.55 13.46 -20.16
CA ARG A 386 -11.83 14.11 -19.88
C ARG A 386 -11.73 15.62 -19.84
N TYR A 387 -10.63 16.18 -19.38
CA TYR A 387 -10.45 17.64 -19.36
C TYR A 387 -9.79 18.18 -20.64
N SER A 388 -9.52 17.31 -21.63
CA SER A 388 -9.06 17.73 -22.95
C SER A 388 -10.22 18.32 -23.77
N PRO A 389 -10.07 19.52 -24.35
CA PRO A 389 -11.11 20.13 -25.19
C PRO A 389 -11.55 19.28 -26.38
N LYS A 390 -10.70 18.35 -26.84
CA LYS A 390 -11.00 17.44 -27.96
C LYS A 390 -12.08 16.40 -27.62
N ASN A 391 -12.27 16.10 -26.33
CA ASN A 391 -13.09 14.99 -25.85
C ASN A 391 -14.44 15.42 -25.27
N ILE A 392 -14.87 16.67 -25.49
CA ILE A 392 -16.15 17.21 -24.98
C ILE A 392 -17.35 16.28 -25.25
N LYS A 393 -17.41 15.69 -26.45
CA LYS A 393 -18.50 14.77 -26.85
C LYS A 393 -18.42 13.38 -26.19
N HIS A 394 -17.34 13.08 -25.48
CA HIS A 394 -17.06 11.78 -24.88
C HIS A 394 -16.97 11.83 -23.35
N HIS A 395 -17.18 12.99 -22.72
CA HIS A 395 -17.09 13.17 -21.27
C HIS A 395 -17.90 12.13 -20.48
N ASP A 396 -19.16 11.90 -20.84
CA ASP A 396 -20.03 10.96 -20.12
C ASP A 396 -19.50 9.52 -20.20
N ARG A 397 -19.01 9.11 -21.38
CA ARG A 397 -18.40 7.80 -21.58
C ARG A 397 -17.13 7.66 -20.74
N ILE A 398 -16.27 8.68 -20.75
CA ILE A 398 -15.01 8.67 -20.00
C ILE A 398 -15.29 8.63 -18.49
N SER A 399 -16.21 9.47 -17.98
CA SER A 399 -16.65 9.45 -16.58
C SER A 399 -17.18 8.07 -16.18
N LYS A 400 -18.00 7.43 -17.04
CA LYS A 400 -18.50 6.08 -16.77
C LYS A 400 -17.37 5.06 -16.66
N GLN A 401 -16.35 5.12 -17.53
CA GLN A 401 -15.21 4.22 -17.46
C GLN A 401 -14.40 4.40 -16.16
N ILE A 402 -14.22 5.66 -15.70
CA ILE A 402 -13.57 5.93 -14.41
C ILE A 402 -14.35 5.27 -13.27
N PHE A 403 -15.68 5.42 -13.26
CA PHE A 403 -16.55 4.81 -12.25
C PHE A 403 -16.48 3.27 -12.28
N GLU A 404 -16.53 2.66 -13.47
CA GLU A 404 -16.46 1.21 -13.65
C GLU A 404 -15.13 0.65 -13.10
N ILE A 405 -14.00 1.29 -13.43
CA ILE A 405 -12.68 0.89 -12.94
C ILE A 405 -12.60 1.03 -11.42
N ALA A 406 -12.99 2.19 -10.88
CA ALA A 406 -12.90 2.45 -9.45
C ALA A 406 -13.79 1.49 -8.64
N THR A 407 -15.00 1.21 -9.13
CA THR A 407 -15.93 0.25 -8.53
C THR A 407 -15.37 -1.18 -8.54
N ASP A 408 -14.75 -1.61 -9.64
CA ASP A 408 -14.15 -2.95 -9.73
C ASP A 408 -13.04 -3.16 -8.69
N ILE A 409 -12.17 -2.15 -8.49
CA ILE A 409 -11.14 -2.22 -7.44
C ILE A 409 -11.76 -2.22 -6.04
N LEU A 410 -12.72 -1.33 -5.77
CA LEU A 410 -13.35 -1.21 -4.44
C LEU A 410 -14.16 -2.44 -4.04
N ASN A 411 -14.70 -3.18 -5.02
CA ASN A 411 -15.35 -4.46 -4.76
C ASN A 411 -14.36 -5.54 -4.27
N ARG A 412 -13.08 -5.44 -4.65
CA ARG A 412 -12.01 -6.36 -4.25
C ARG A 412 -11.33 -5.90 -2.95
N ASP A 413 -11.10 -4.59 -2.84
CA ASP A 413 -10.45 -3.94 -1.70
C ASP A 413 -11.13 -2.60 -1.41
N LYS A 414 -12.08 -2.62 -0.47
CA LYS A 414 -12.87 -1.45 -0.05
C LYS A 414 -12.00 -0.32 0.51
N ASN A 415 -10.81 -0.64 1.00
CA ASN A 415 -9.87 0.29 1.62
C ASN A 415 -8.67 0.53 0.69
N ASN A 416 -8.90 0.60 -0.62
CA ASN A 416 -7.89 0.99 -1.59
C ASN A 416 -7.91 2.51 -1.81
N SER A 417 -6.89 3.22 -1.32
CA SER A 417 -6.83 4.69 -1.40
C SER A 417 -6.86 5.20 -2.85
N ASP A 418 -6.16 4.56 -3.79
CA ASP A 418 -6.14 4.99 -5.19
C ASP A 418 -7.51 4.82 -5.86
N ALA A 419 -8.24 3.74 -5.57
CA ALA A 419 -9.59 3.55 -6.07
C ALA A 419 -10.59 4.54 -5.46
N LEU A 420 -10.48 4.85 -4.16
CA LEU A 420 -11.27 5.89 -3.51
C LEU A 420 -10.99 7.27 -4.13
N ASN A 421 -9.72 7.58 -4.46
CA ASN A 421 -9.37 8.79 -5.21
C ASN A 421 -9.98 8.79 -6.62
N CYS A 422 -10.00 7.65 -7.31
CA CYS A 422 -10.65 7.55 -8.63
C CYS A 422 -12.17 7.81 -8.53
N MET A 423 -12.83 7.31 -7.48
CA MET A 423 -14.24 7.62 -7.21
C MET A 423 -14.44 9.10 -6.91
N ALA A 424 -13.58 9.70 -6.09
CA ALA A 424 -13.65 11.13 -5.80
C ALA A 424 -13.54 11.97 -7.10
N SER A 425 -12.60 11.61 -7.97
CA SER A 425 -12.43 12.25 -9.29
C SER A 425 -13.59 11.99 -10.25
N TYR A 426 -14.24 10.82 -10.20
CA TYR A 426 -15.46 10.55 -10.95
C TYR A 426 -16.58 11.50 -10.54
N TYR A 427 -16.90 11.58 -9.25
CA TYR A 427 -17.96 12.46 -8.75
C TYR A 427 -17.66 13.92 -9.02
N MET A 428 -16.39 14.33 -8.87
CA MET A 428 -15.93 15.65 -9.28
C MET A 428 -16.20 15.93 -10.76
N SER A 429 -15.94 14.94 -11.62
CA SER A 429 -16.12 15.09 -13.07
C SER A 429 -17.58 15.32 -13.48
N ILE A 430 -18.54 14.84 -12.69
CA ILE A 430 -19.98 15.05 -12.91
C ILE A 430 -20.54 16.17 -12.04
N ASN A 431 -19.67 16.98 -11.43
CA ASN A 431 -19.99 18.11 -10.57
C ASN A 431 -20.79 17.76 -9.29
N ASP A 432 -20.63 16.53 -8.80
CA ASP A 432 -21.17 16.09 -7.51
C ASP A 432 -20.11 16.26 -6.41
N VAL A 433 -20.01 17.51 -5.93
CA VAL A 433 -19.00 17.91 -4.93
C VAL A 433 -19.20 17.17 -3.60
N VAL A 434 -20.44 16.84 -3.25
CA VAL A 434 -20.77 16.15 -1.99
C VAL A 434 -20.21 14.74 -1.99
N ASN A 435 -20.50 13.94 -3.01
CA ASN A 435 -19.96 12.59 -3.10
C ASN A 435 -18.45 12.61 -3.35
N SER A 436 -17.94 13.57 -4.12
CA SER A 436 -16.49 13.73 -4.29
C SER A 436 -15.78 13.96 -2.95
N GLY A 437 -16.32 14.86 -2.11
CA GLY A 437 -15.82 15.09 -0.76
C GLY A 437 -15.89 13.87 0.14
N HIS A 438 -16.98 13.11 0.07
CA HIS A 438 -17.12 11.85 0.82
C HIS A 438 -16.01 10.85 0.47
N TYR A 439 -15.80 10.57 -0.81
CA TYR A 439 -14.77 9.60 -1.24
C TYR A 439 -13.34 10.13 -1.03
N ALA A 440 -13.11 11.43 -1.20
CA ALA A 440 -11.83 12.04 -0.85
C ALA A 440 -11.54 11.89 0.65
N LYS A 441 -12.56 11.96 1.51
CA LYS A 441 -12.41 11.78 2.97
C LYS A 441 -12.08 10.33 3.30
N LEU A 442 -12.81 9.38 2.73
CA LEU A 442 -12.49 7.96 2.86
C LEU A 442 -11.05 7.65 2.39
N ALA A 443 -10.63 8.22 1.27
CA ALA A 443 -9.26 8.04 0.77
C ALA A 443 -8.22 8.56 1.77
N SER A 444 -8.51 9.70 2.43
CA SER A 444 -7.65 10.30 3.45
C SER A 444 -7.62 9.51 4.75
N ASP A 445 -8.72 8.85 5.11
CA ASP A 445 -8.78 8.01 6.31
C ASP A 445 -7.97 6.71 6.10
N VAL A 446 -7.85 6.25 4.84
CA VAL A 446 -7.02 5.09 4.47
C VAL A 446 -5.54 5.46 4.31
N ASN A 447 -5.23 6.51 3.56
CA ASN A 447 -3.86 6.98 3.34
C ASN A 447 -3.81 8.52 3.39
N PRO A 448 -3.57 9.10 4.58
CA PRO A 448 -3.52 10.56 4.74
C PRO A 448 -2.30 11.20 4.07
N ASN A 449 -1.32 10.39 3.63
CA ASN A 449 -0.05 10.82 3.06
C ASN A 449 -0.02 10.66 1.53
N ASN A 450 -1.16 10.42 0.89
CA ASN A 450 -1.30 10.38 -0.56
C ASN A 450 -1.52 11.80 -1.13
N ALA A 451 -0.67 12.21 -2.08
CA ALA A 451 -0.72 13.55 -2.67
C ALA A 451 -2.00 13.78 -3.50
N GLN A 452 -2.47 12.79 -4.25
CA GLN A 452 -3.73 12.87 -5.00
C GLN A 452 -4.93 13.03 -4.05
N THR A 453 -4.91 12.37 -2.90
CA THR A 453 -5.93 12.54 -1.87
C THR A 453 -5.95 13.96 -1.32
N ALA A 454 -4.79 14.51 -0.96
CA ALA A 454 -4.69 15.91 -0.52
C ALA A 454 -5.15 16.88 -1.62
N PHE A 455 -4.83 16.60 -2.88
CA PHE A 455 -5.30 17.40 -4.02
C PHE A 455 -6.82 17.37 -4.16
N ASN A 456 -7.44 16.20 -4.05
CA ASN A 456 -8.90 16.05 -4.10
C ASN A 456 -9.58 16.81 -2.93
N GLN A 457 -9.01 16.77 -1.72
CA GLN A 457 -9.47 17.56 -0.58
C GLN A 457 -9.36 19.07 -0.83
N SER A 458 -8.24 19.52 -1.40
CA SER A 458 -8.04 20.92 -1.79
C SER A 458 -9.10 21.37 -2.80
N LEU A 459 -9.35 20.56 -3.83
CA LEU A 459 -10.34 20.85 -4.87
C LEU A 459 -11.77 20.92 -4.33
N VAL A 460 -12.16 19.97 -3.48
CA VAL A 460 -13.48 19.99 -2.81
C VAL A 460 -13.63 21.21 -1.92
N SER A 461 -12.59 21.56 -1.14
CA SER A 461 -12.59 22.75 -0.27
C SER A 461 -12.76 24.04 -1.08
N ALA A 462 -12.03 24.16 -2.19
CA ALA A 462 -12.11 25.31 -3.10
C ALA A 462 -13.52 25.49 -3.67
N LEU A 463 -14.17 24.41 -4.09
CA LEU A 463 -15.52 24.43 -4.66
C LEU A 463 -16.60 24.68 -3.60
N ASN A 464 -16.33 24.38 -2.33
CA ASN A 464 -17.16 24.78 -1.19
C ASN A 464 -16.85 26.23 -0.73
N HIS A 465 -16.02 26.97 -1.46
CA HIS A 465 -15.56 28.32 -1.15
C HIS A 465 -14.75 28.44 0.16
N ASP A 466 -14.19 27.33 0.65
CA ASP A 466 -13.25 27.30 1.77
C ASP A 466 -11.80 27.36 1.22
N ILE A 467 -11.38 28.58 0.88
CA ILE A 467 -10.10 28.85 0.22
C ILE A 467 -8.91 28.63 1.16
N GLU A 468 -9.10 28.86 2.46
CA GLU A 468 -8.06 28.65 3.47
C GLU A 468 -7.71 27.17 3.58
N SER A 469 -8.68 26.29 3.83
CA SER A 469 -8.46 24.85 3.82
C SER A 469 -7.93 24.35 2.48
N ALA A 470 -8.40 24.91 1.36
CA ALA A 470 -7.89 24.54 0.04
C ALA A 470 -6.39 24.81 -0.10
N LEU A 471 -5.91 25.97 0.36
CA LEU A 471 -4.49 26.32 0.35
C LEU A 471 -3.68 25.45 1.30
N GLU A 472 -4.19 25.13 2.50
CA GLU A 472 -3.52 24.22 3.43
C GLU A 472 -3.31 22.83 2.83
N TYR A 473 -4.35 22.27 2.20
CA TYR A 473 -4.23 21.00 1.50
C TYR A 473 -3.28 21.08 0.30
N LEU A 474 -3.22 22.22 -0.39
CA LEU A 474 -2.30 22.42 -1.51
C LEU A 474 -0.84 22.46 -1.04
N GLU A 475 -0.56 23.12 0.08
CA GLU A 475 0.75 23.05 0.74
C GLU A 475 1.09 21.63 1.18
N LYS A 476 0.09 20.87 1.64
CA LYS A 476 0.25 19.43 1.89
C LYS A 476 0.58 18.67 0.59
N VAL A 477 -0.01 18.97 -0.56
CA VAL A 477 0.36 18.35 -1.85
C VAL A 477 1.81 18.64 -2.19
N LYS A 478 2.27 19.90 -2.09
CA LYS A 478 3.68 20.29 -2.30
C LYS A 478 4.60 19.56 -1.31
N PHE A 479 4.16 19.43 -0.07
CA PHE A 479 4.81 18.64 0.95
C PHE A 479 4.53 17.14 0.79
N LEU A 480 3.89 16.59 -0.23
CA LEU A 480 3.80 15.13 -0.39
C LEU A 480 4.53 14.75 -1.66
N ASP A 481 4.03 15.26 -2.78
CA ASP A 481 4.58 15.10 -4.11
C ASP A 481 4.33 16.38 -4.93
N PRO A 482 5.35 17.24 -5.11
CA PRO A 482 5.23 18.45 -5.91
C PRO A 482 4.87 18.18 -7.38
N SER A 483 5.19 16.99 -7.91
CA SER A 483 4.93 16.67 -9.33
C SER A 483 3.44 16.55 -9.64
N GLU A 484 2.61 16.27 -8.63
CA GLU A 484 1.16 16.21 -8.77
C GLU A 484 0.56 17.56 -9.20
N LEU A 485 1.16 18.68 -8.77
CA LEU A 485 0.74 20.03 -9.18
C LEU A 485 1.19 20.39 -10.60
N GLU A 486 2.16 19.68 -11.16
CA GLU A 486 2.56 19.91 -12.55
C GLU A 486 1.48 19.46 -13.53
N GLU A 487 0.60 18.52 -13.15
CA GLU A 487 -0.54 18.09 -13.97
C GLU A 487 -1.58 19.20 -14.14
N TRP A 488 -1.91 19.93 -13.06
CA TRP A 488 -2.98 20.92 -13.02
C TRP A 488 -2.54 22.26 -12.41
N PRO A 489 -1.49 22.92 -12.94
CA PRO A 489 -0.91 24.14 -12.36
C PRO A 489 -1.92 25.31 -12.26
N GLN A 490 -2.92 25.34 -13.13
CA GLN A 490 -3.99 26.35 -13.10
C GLN A 490 -4.81 26.36 -11.81
N PHE A 491 -4.87 25.23 -11.10
CA PHE A 491 -5.67 25.13 -9.88
C PHE A 491 -5.04 25.96 -8.74
N GLU A 492 -3.73 25.81 -8.53
CA GLU A 492 -2.96 26.66 -7.60
C GLU A 492 -3.09 28.14 -7.97
N VAL A 493 -2.93 28.46 -9.26
CA VAL A 493 -3.06 29.84 -9.73
C VAL A 493 -4.44 30.41 -9.41
N GLY A 494 -5.50 29.65 -9.64
CA GLY A 494 -6.87 30.08 -9.31
C GLY A 494 -7.04 30.37 -7.82
N LEU A 495 -6.51 29.51 -6.94
CA LEU A 495 -6.55 29.71 -5.49
C LEU A 495 -5.78 30.96 -5.06
N LEU A 496 -4.57 31.17 -5.60
CA LEU A 496 -3.77 32.36 -5.34
C LEU A 496 -4.50 33.64 -5.78
N MET A 497 -5.18 33.62 -6.93
CA MET A 497 -5.97 34.77 -7.41
C MET A 497 -7.13 35.10 -6.46
N VAL A 498 -7.89 34.10 -6.01
CA VAL A 498 -9.03 34.31 -5.09
C VAL A 498 -8.55 34.78 -3.72
N ASN A 499 -7.34 34.40 -3.31
CA ASN A 499 -6.71 34.81 -2.06
C ASN A 499 -5.86 36.09 -2.18
N ASP A 500 -6.08 36.91 -3.22
CA ASP A 500 -5.40 38.20 -3.46
C ASP A 500 -3.85 38.12 -3.57
N ARG A 501 -3.31 36.96 -3.93
CA ARG A 501 -1.86 36.71 -4.11
C ARG A 501 -1.47 36.78 -5.58
N MET A 502 -1.76 37.91 -6.23
CA MET A 502 -1.62 38.08 -7.69
C MET A 502 -0.18 37.99 -8.19
N ASP A 503 0.80 38.52 -7.45
CA ASP A 503 2.22 38.44 -7.83
C ASP A 503 2.72 36.98 -7.81
N GLU A 504 2.30 36.20 -6.80
CA GLU A 504 2.63 34.78 -6.71
C GLU A 504 1.94 33.98 -7.82
N ALA A 505 0.67 34.28 -8.11
CA ALA A 505 -0.03 33.71 -9.26
C ALA A 505 0.71 33.99 -10.57
N TYR A 506 1.18 35.22 -10.77
CA TYR A 506 1.99 35.59 -11.94
C TYR A 506 3.28 34.76 -12.02
N GLU A 507 4.04 34.65 -10.94
CA GLU A 507 5.27 33.84 -10.92
C GLU A 507 5.01 32.37 -11.25
N GLN A 508 3.98 31.76 -10.67
CA GLN A 508 3.65 30.36 -10.93
C GLN A 508 3.23 30.14 -12.38
N ILE A 509 2.43 31.05 -12.95
CA ILE A 509 2.07 30.99 -14.38
C ILE A 509 3.33 31.05 -15.25
N GLN A 510 4.28 31.95 -14.97
CA GLN A 510 5.51 32.07 -15.76
C GLN A 510 6.33 30.77 -15.71
N ARG A 511 6.47 30.17 -14.51
CA ARG A 511 7.15 28.88 -14.36
C ARG A 511 6.46 27.77 -15.15
N ALA A 512 5.14 27.67 -15.07
CA ALA A 512 4.37 26.62 -15.76
C ALA A 512 4.38 26.80 -17.30
N ILE A 513 4.18 28.03 -17.80
CA ILE A 513 4.21 28.32 -19.25
C ILE A 513 5.61 28.10 -19.84
N SER A 514 6.68 28.29 -19.06
CA SER A 514 8.04 27.98 -19.54
C SER A 514 8.22 26.49 -19.91
N LYS A 515 7.44 25.59 -19.27
CA LYS A 515 7.43 24.15 -19.54
C LYS A 515 6.41 23.77 -20.61
N ASP A 516 5.24 24.42 -20.64
CA ASP A 516 4.18 24.20 -21.63
C ASP A 516 3.68 25.54 -22.21
N PRO A 517 4.35 26.07 -23.25
CA PRO A 517 3.98 27.34 -23.86
C PRO A 517 2.62 27.34 -24.55
N ASN A 518 2.03 26.17 -24.80
CA ASN A 518 0.77 26.00 -25.51
C ASN A 518 -0.43 25.78 -24.57
N ASN A 519 -0.23 25.91 -23.25
CA ASN A 519 -1.32 25.81 -22.29
C ASN A 519 -2.25 27.04 -22.38
N ASN A 520 -3.32 26.91 -23.18
CA ASN A 520 -4.26 28.02 -23.42
C ASN A 520 -4.98 28.49 -22.15
N MET A 521 -5.21 27.60 -21.16
CA MET A 521 -5.90 27.96 -19.92
C MET A 521 -5.01 28.86 -19.06
N LEU A 522 -3.73 28.51 -18.89
CA LEU A 522 -2.75 29.35 -18.19
C LEU A 522 -2.52 30.68 -18.87
N ILE A 523 -2.53 30.73 -20.21
CA ILE A 523 -2.44 32.01 -20.94
C ILE A 523 -3.67 32.87 -20.66
N GLY A 524 -4.87 32.27 -20.60
CA GLY A 524 -6.07 33.00 -20.18
C GLY A 524 -5.95 33.54 -18.75
N PHE A 525 -5.47 32.73 -17.81
CA PHE A 525 -5.26 33.17 -16.43
C PHE A 525 -4.18 34.25 -16.34
N LEU A 526 -3.14 34.20 -17.19
CA LEU A 526 -2.11 35.24 -17.27
C LEU A 526 -2.71 36.60 -17.66
N VAL A 527 -3.62 36.62 -18.62
CA VAL A 527 -4.34 37.84 -19.01
C VAL A 527 -5.12 38.40 -17.82
N ALA A 528 -5.84 37.54 -17.10
CA ALA A 528 -6.60 37.95 -15.92
C ALA A 528 -5.69 38.49 -14.81
N VAL A 529 -4.59 37.80 -14.49
CA VAL A 529 -3.61 38.25 -13.48
C VAL A 529 -2.98 39.58 -13.86
N LEU A 530 -2.52 39.75 -15.12
CA LEU A 530 -1.96 41.01 -15.59
C LEU A 530 -2.99 42.16 -15.57
N GLY A 531 -4.24 41.86 -15.88
CA GLY A 531 -5.35 42.82 -15.75
C GLY A 531 -5.57 43.24 -14.30
N ASN A 532 -5.58 42.29 -13.36
CA ASN A 532 -5.75 42.57 -11.94
C ASN A 532 -4.56 43.32 -11.32
N LEU A 533 -3.34 43.09 -11.81
CA LEU A 533 -2.13 43.85 -11.48
C LEU A 533 -2.03 45.22 -12.20
N ASP A 534 -3.05 45.60 -12.98
CA ASP A 534 -3.10 46.82 -13.81
C ASP A 534 -1.93 46.96 -14.82
N ARG A 535 -1.32 45.85 -15.22
CA ARG A 535 -0.29 45.75 -16.28
C ARG A 535 -0.92 45.66 -17.67
N LEU A 536 -1.76 46.63 -18.00
CA LEU A 536 -2.68 46.59 -19.15
C LEU A 536 -2.00 46.40 -20.54
N PRO A 537 -0.83 47.01 -20.85
CA PRO A 537 -0.17 46.78 -22.13
C PRO A 537 0.20 45.31 -22.35
N GLU A 538 0.74 44.66 -21.31
CA GLU A 538 1.11 43.25 -21.35
C GLU A 538 -0.13 42.34 -21.38
N ALA A 539 -1.18 42.70 -20.61
CA ALA A 539 -2.44 41.98 -20.60
C ALA A 539 -3.07 41.93 -22.00
N LYS A 540 -3.06 43.04 -22.74
CA LYS A 540 -3.57 43.13 -24.11
C LYS A 540 -2.77 42.28 -25.09
N GLU A 541 -1.44 42.28 -24.98
CA GLU A 541 -0.58 41.42 -25.80
C GLU A 541 -0.92 39.93 -25.60
N LYS A 542 -1.06 39.50 -24.35
CA LYS A 542 -1.43 38.12 -24.01
C LYS A 542 -2.87 37.78 -24.39
N LEU A 543 -3.79 38.75 -24.35
CA LEU A 543 -5.17 38.54 -24.79
C LEU A 543 -5.24 38.24 -26.30
N GLU A 544 -4.44 38.91 -27.12
CA GLU A 544 -4.36 38.62 -28.55
C GLU A 544 -3.78 37.23 -28.83
N LEU A 545 -2.81 36.77 -28.02
CA LEU A 545 -2.32 35.39 -28.08
C LEU A 545 -3.42 34.40 -27.68
N PHE A 546 -4.14 34.65 -26.58
CA PHE A 546 -5.23 33.82 -26.10
C PHE A 546 -6.33 33.64 -27.17
N ARG A 547 -6.76 34.73 -27.81
CA ARG A 547 -7.77 34.71 -28.89
C ARG A 547 -7.35 33.85 -30.08
N LYS A 548 -6.06 33.86 -30.44
CA LYS A 548 -5.53 32.98 -31.51
C LYS A 548 -5.61 31.51 -31.13
N MET A 549 -5.43 31.17 -29.85
CA MET A 549 -5.47 29.79 -29.35
C MET A 549 -6.89 29.29 -29.08
N ARG A 550 -7.81 30.18 -28.72
CA ARG A 550 -9.21 29.89 -28.39
C ARG A 550 -10.15 30.81 -29.17
N PRO A 551 -10.26 30.66 -30.50
CA PRO A 551 -11.14 31.49 -31.32
C PRO A 551 -12.64 31.27 -31.01
N ASP A 552 -12.97 30.19 -30.29
CA ASP A 552 -14.30 29.88 -29.77
C ASP A 552 -14.72 30.79 -28.59
N ILE A 553 -13.77 31.43 -27.91
CA ILE A 553 -14.05 32.34 -26.79
C ILE A 553 -14.00 33.78 -27.31
N THR A 554 -15.18 34.37 -27.53
CA THR A 554 -15.29 35.73 -28.07
C THR A 554 -15.75 36.77 -27.05
N SER A 555 -16.43 36.32 -26.00
CA SER A 555 -17.02 37.16 -24.97
C SER A 555 -16.68 36.72 -23.56
N ARG A 556 -16.94 37.60 -22.60
CA ARG A 556 -16.94 37.28 -21.16
C ARG A 556 -17.84 36.08 -20.83
N GLU A 557 -19.02 35.98 -21.45
CA GLU A 557 -19.96 34.90 -21.20
C GLU A 557 -19.42 33.54 -21.69
N ASP A 558 -18.77 33.53 -22.86
CA ASP A 558 -18.13 32.32 -23.39
C ASP A 558 -17.03 31.83 -22.47
N TYR A 559 -16.20 32.75 -21.95
CA TYR A 559 -15.12 32.38 -21.04
C TYR A 559 -15.64 31.94 -19.68
N GLY A 560 -16.70 32.58 -19.17
CA GLY A 560 -17.35 32.24 -17.91
C GLY A 560 -17.83 30.78 -17.83
N LYS A 561 -18.15 30.16 -18.98
CA LYS A 561 -18.58 28.76 -19.08
C LYS A 561 -17.45 27.74 -18.91
N VAL A 562 -16.19 28.16 -19.01
CA VAL A 562 -15.03 27.25 -19.03
C VAL A 562 -14.01 27.52 -17.92
N VAL A 563 -14.17 28.59 -17.15
CA VAL A 563 -13.32 28.89 -15.98
C VAL A 563 -13.84 28.19 -14.73
N PRO A 564 -12.96 27.83 -13.77
CA PRO A 564 -13.37 27.19 -12.52
C PRO A 564 -14.31 28.09 -11.71
N ASP A 565 -15.39 27.51 -11.20
CA ASP A 565 -16.46 28.22 -10.49
C ASP A 565 -15.95 29.02 -9.29
N PHE A 566 -15.05 28.44 -8.49
CA PHE A 566 -14.50 29.09 -7.30
C PHE A 566 -13.66 30.35 -7.58
N ALA A 567 -13.09 30.47 -8.79
CA ALA A 567 -12.25 31.60 -9.21
C ALA A 567 -12.87 32.41 -10.35
N ARG A 568 -14.11 32.11 -10.74
CA ARG A 568 -14.77 32.68 -11.92
C ARG A 568 -14.75 34.21 -11.90
N ASP A 569 -15.20 34.81 -10.81
CA ASP A 569 -15.40 36.27 -10.74
C ASP A 569 -14.08 37.04 -10.85
N ILE A 570 -13.06 36.62 -10.10
CA ILE A 570 -11.74 37.29 -10.11
C ILE A 570 -11.02 37.13 -11.46
N ILE A 571 -11.21 35.98 -12.13
CA ILE A 571 -10.68 35.75 -13.47
C ILE A 571 -11.39 36.65 -14.49
N LEU A 572 -12.72 36.68 -14.48
CA LEU A 572 -13.50 37.49 -15.43
C LEU A 572 -13.25 38.99 -15.24
N GLN A 573 -13.08 39.46 -14.00
CA GLN A 573 -12.72 40.84 -13.71
C GLN A 573 -11.39 41.25 -14.35
N GLY A 574 -10.35 40.42 -14.19
CA GLY A 574 -9.04 40.68 -14.79
C GLY A 574 -9.07 40.65 -16.32
N MET A 575 -9.84 39.72 -16.89
CA MET A 575 -10.08 39.66 -18.34
C MET A 575 -10.78 40.90 -18.89
N GLU A 576 -11.77 41.41 -18.17
CA GLU A 576 -12.50 42.64 -18.54
C GLU A 576 -11.56 43.86 -18.56
N LYS A 577 -10.72 44.01 -17.53
CA LYS A 577 -9.68 45.05 -17.50
C LYS A 577 -8.72 44.95 -18.70
N ALA A 578 -8.41 43.74 -19.15
CA ALA A 578 -7.56 43.49 -20.30
C ALA A 578 -8.26 43.77 -21.66
N GLY A 579 -9.58 43.93 -21.68
CA GLY A 579 -10.36 44.25 -22.88
C GLY A 579 -11.13 43.07 -23.48
N LEU A 580 -11.40 42.01 -22.71
CA LEU A 580 -12.38 40.99 -23.09
C LEU A 580 -13.78 41.48 -22.72
N SER A 581 -14.59 41.81 -23.73
CA SER A 581 -15.95 42.35 -23.57
C SER A 581 -17.00 41.28 -23.27
#